data_AF-A0A829QBM1-F1
#
_entry.id   AF-A0A829QBM1-F1
#
_cell.length_a   1.000
_cell.length_b   1.000
_cell.length_c   1.000
_cell.angle_alpha   90.00
_cell.angle_beta   90.00
_cell.angle_gamma   90.00
#
_symmetry.space_group_name_H-M   'P 1'
#
loop_
_entity.id
_entity.type
_entity.pdbx_description
1 polymer ?
#
loop_
_entity_poly.entity_id
_entity_poly.type
_entity_poly.pdbx_seq_one_letter_code
_entity_poly.pdbx_strand_id
1 'polypeptide(L)'
;MSGSHRDDAPVVTKHFAQRPPVVVTPSGVSTTSDHPQRSSMTPFSTWRMPSETAPQERIFMGFPPLGELFGATHDEALVARTAWSEVANTIAGFLPVEMVVAPGDQEVARSMLTSSIQLHEAPLDEAWMRDFGPTFVVGENGQLGAVDWGFNGWGQQPSCWANDAKIGAFVANLAGAELVSSDLVNEGGGIHVDGRGTVFLTDTVQLDRFRNPDWSRTQIERELTRTIGVTSFVWLHRGLFRDALPGATRGHIDILAVPSDDATLLLHRQFDPSHPDFHLYSECRSVLDAAAARPTVGPGGFLTCPRHCGSGMK
;
A
#
# COMPACT_ATOMS: atom_id res chain seq x y z
N MET A 1 -20.99 3.58 48.33
CA MET A 1 -19.81 4.48 48.41
C MET A 1 -18.63 3.59 48.09
N SER A 2 -17.92 3.69 46.97
CA SER A 2 -17.39 4.84 46.23
C SER A 2 -17.48 4.62 44.72
N GLY A 3 -17.62 5.72 43.98
CA GLY A 3 -17.78 5.74 42.52
C GLY A 3 -16.45 5.64 41.78
N SER A 4 -16.55 5.11 40.56
CA SER A 4 -15.51 5.12 39.53
C SER A 4 -15.63 6.40 38.70
N HIS A 5 -14.58 7.24 38.68
CA HIS A 5 -14.42 8.27 37.66
C HIS A 5 -13.65 7.68 36.47
N ARG A 6 -14.28 7.66 35.30
CA ARG A 6 -13.60 7.60 34.01
C ARG A 6 -13.64 9.02 33.44
N ASP A 7 -12.46 9.55 33.12
CA ASP A 7 -12.30 10.82 32.43
C ASP A 7 -12.54 10.59 30.92
N ASP A 8 -13.64 11.16 30.41
CA ASP A 8 -13.92 11.26 28.98
C ASP A 8 -13.21 12.49 28.40
N ALA A 9 -12.30 12.30 27.45
CA ALA A 9 -11.77 13.38 26.63
C ALA A 9 -12.70 13.65 25.43
N PRO A 10 -13.01 14.92 25.08
CA PRO A 10 -13.98 15.22 24.03
C PRO A 10 -13.40 15.03 22.63
N VAL A 11 -14.04 14.20 21.81
CA VAL A 11 -13.82 14.11 20.37
C VAL A 11 -14.50 15.31 19.70
N VAL A 12 -13.72 16.19 19.08
CA VAL A 12 -14.23 17.31 18.28
C VAL A 12 -14.33 16.86 16.83
N THR A 13 -15.52 16.43 16.42
CA THR A 13 -15.86 16.15 15.02
C THR A 13 -16.27 17.45 14.31
N LYS A 14 -15.55 17.84 13.25
CA LYS A 14 -16.01 18.87 12.32
C LYS A 14 -16.49 18.20 11.04
N HIS A 15 -17.78 18.35 10.73
CA HIS A 15 -18.40 17.87 9.51
C HIS A 15 -17.98 18.71 8.30
N PHE A 16 -17.49 18.06 7.25
CA PHE A 16 -17.36 18.64 5.91
C PHE A 16 -18.43 18.04 5.00
N ALA A 17 -19.23 18.91 4.38
CA ALA A 17 -20.32 18.52 3.49
C ALA A 17 -19.79 17.99 2.15
N GLN A 18 -20.34 16.86 1.70
CA GLN A 18 -20.05 16.26 0.39
C GLN A 18 -20.73 17.06 -0.74
N ARG A 19 -20.05 17.22 -1.88
CA ARG A 19 -20.66 17.68 -3.14
C ARG A 19 -20.33 16.70 -4.29
N PRO A 20 -21.27 16.44 -5.20
CA PRO A 20 -21.12 15.43 -6.25
C PRO A 20 -20.23 15.92 -7.42
N PRO A 21 -19.68 15.00 -8.24
CA PRO A 21 -18.74 15.31 -9.30
C PRO A 21 -19.43 15.98 -10.50
N VAL A 22 -18.75 16.97 -11.10
CA VAL A 22 -19.18 17.65 -12.33
C VAL A 22 -18.34 17.13 -13.50
N VAL A 23 -19.02 16.59 -14.51
CA VAL A 23 -18.42 16.17 -15.79
C VAL A 23 -18.32 17.39 -16.72
N VAL A 24 -17.13 17.63 -17.28
CA VAL A 24 -16.89 18.71 -18.26
C VAL A 24 -16.47 18.09 -19.59
N THR A 25 -17.14 18.48 -20.67
CA THR A 25 -16.76 18.20 -22.07
C THR A 25 -16.02 19.41 -22.66
N PRO A 26 -15.02 19.23 -23.55
CA PRO A 26 -14.23 20.34 -24.07
C PRO A 26 -14.93 21.00 -25.27
N SER A 27 -14.90 22.33 -25.32
CA SER A 27 -15.29 23.13 -26.48
C SER A 27 -14.15 24.04 -26.91
N GLY A 28 -13.88 24.06 -28.22
CA GLY A 28 -13.58 25.28 -28.97
C GLY A 28 -12.11 25.69 -29.11
N VAL A 29 -11.61 25.55 -30.33
CA VAL A 29 -10.29 25.92 -30.86
C VAL A 29 -10.11 27.44 -31.01
N SER A 30 -8.87 27.92 -30.87
CA SER A 30 -8.34 29.05 -31.67
C SER A 30 -6.90 28.77 -32.08
N THR A 31 -6.63 28.94 -33.36
CA THR A 31 -5.39 28.63 -34.09
C THR A 31 -4.36 29.75 -34.05
N THR A 32 -3.08 29.40 -33.88
CA THR A 32 -1.96 29.93 -34.68
C THR A 32 -0.79 28.95 -34.66
N SER A 33 -0.15 28.80 -35.82
CA SER A 33 0.90 27.87 -36.22
C SER A 33 2.27 28.09 -35.60
N ASP A 34 2.93 27.02 -35.12
CA ASP A 34 4.29 26.62 -35.57
C ASP A 34 4.70 25.22 -35.04
N HIS A 35 5.33 24.41 -35.90
CA HIS A 35 6.12 23.17 -35.69
C HIS A 35 5.64 22.02 -34.74
N PRO A 36 5.57 20.75 -35.22
CA PRO A 36 5.17 19.62 -34.39
C PRO A 36 6.37 19.03 -33.64
N GLN A 37 6.66 19.50 -32.42
CA GLN A 37 7.16 18.60 -31.39
C GLN A 37 5.95 17.96 -30.73
N ARG A 38 5.65 16.72 -31.09
CA ARG A 38 4.73 15.87 -30.34
C ARG A 38 5.38 15.63 -28.96
N SER A 39 5.19 16.55 -28.02
CA SER A 39 5.29 16.20 -26.62
C SER A 39 4.16 15.21 -26.39
N SER A 40 4.47 13.93 -26.34
CA SER A 40 3.55 12.95 -25.78
C SER A 40 3.35 13.38 -24.33
N MET A 41 2.25 14.10 -24.04
CA MET A 41 1.64 14.03 -22.72
C MET A 41 1.54 12.55 -22.44
N THR A 42 2.33 12.06 -21.47
CA THR A 42 2.11 10.76 -20.87
C THR A 42 0.62 10.69 -20.58
N PRO A 43 -0.12 9.72 -21.16
CA PRO A 43 -1.54 9.61 -20.86
C PRO A 43 -1.69 9.55 -19.34
N PHE A 44 -2.64 10.32 -18.80
CA PHE A 44 -3.06 10.13 -17.42
C PHE A 44 -3.29 8.64 -17.21
N SER A 45 -2.77 8.09 -16.10
CA SER A 45 -2.97 6.68 -15.84
C SER A 45 -4.47 6.39 -15.85
N THR A 46 -4.83 5.38 -16.62
CA THR A 46 -6.20 4.87 -16.67
C THR A 46 -6.51 4.04 -15.43
N TRP A 47 -5.51 3.76 -14.58
CA TRP A 47 -5.60 2.90 -13.40
C TRP A 47 -5.71 3.72 -12.12
N ARG A 48 -6.41 3.17 -11.13
CA ARG A 48 -6.48 3.70 -9.78
C ARG A 48 -6.39 2.55 -8.78
N MET A 49 -5.45 2.63 -7.84
CA MET A 49 -5.46 1.77 -6.66
C MET A 49 -6.51 2.28 -5.66
N PRO A 50 -7.56 1.49 -5.34
CA PRO A 50 -8.50 1.85 -4.29
C PRO A 50 -7.84 1.90 -2.91
N SER A 51 -8.43 2.62 -1.95
CA SER A 51 -8.07 2.47 -0.54
C SER A 51 -8.34 1.04 -0.08
N GLU A 52 -7.55 0.52 0.85
CA GLU A 52 -7.78 -0.80 1.46
C GLU A 52 -9.13 -0.88 2.20
N THR A 53 -9.70 0.27 2.57
CA THR A 53 -11.04 0.36 3.19
C THR A 53 -12.19 0.29 2.19
N ALA A 54 -11.90 0.33 0.89
CA ALA A 54 -12.91 0.16 -0.15
C ALA A 54 -13.48 -1.28 -0.13
N PRO A 55 -14.68 -1.51 -0.70
CA PRO A 55 -15.23 -2.86 -0.82
C PRO A 55 -14.26 -3.81 -1.53
N GLN A 56 -14.07 -4.99 -0.97
CA GLN A 56 -13.16 -6.02 -1.49
C GLN A 56 -13.96 -7.27 -1.86
N GLU A 57 -13.56 -7.95 -2.94
CA GLU A 57 -14.20 -9.19 -3.40
C GLU A 57 -13.67 -10.42 -2.65
N ARG A 58 -12.35 -10.47 -2.44
CA ARG A 58 -11.63 -11.59 -1.82
C ARG A 58 -10.25 -11.16 -1.33
N ILE A 59 -9.63 -11.98 -0.49
CA ILE A 59 -8.27 -11.81 0.03
C ILE A 59 -7.38 -12.93 -0.48
N PHE A 60 -6.16 -12.58 -0.92
CA PHE A 60 -5.11 -13.56 -1.22
C PHE A 60 -4.14 -13.66 -0.04
N MET A 61 -3.71 -14.88 0.27
CA MET A 61 -2.68 -15.16 1.28
C MET A 61 -1.71 -16.22 0.77
N GLY A 62 -0.49 -16.24 1.32
CA GLY A 62 0.48 -17.33 1.12
C GLY A 62 0.49 -18.23 2.35
N PHE A 63 0.54 -19.54 2.17
CA PHE A 63 0.67 -20.50 3.26
C PHE A 63 2.15 -20.72 3.59
N PRO A 64 2.61 -20.66 4.86
CA PRO A 64 4.02 -20.81 5.22
C PRO A 64 4.66 -22.10 4.66
N PRO A 65 5.53 -21.98 3.63
CA PRO A 65 6.21 -23.14 3.06
C PRO A 65 7.31 -23.63 4.02
N LEU A 66 7.83 -24.82 3.77
CA LEU A 66 9.09 -25.23 4.40
C LEU A 66 10.25 -24.44 3.78
N GLY A 67 11.24 -24.05 4.59
CA GLY A 67 12.36 -23.24 4.12
C GLY A 67 13.20 -22.68 5.26
N GLU A 68 14.12 -21.77 4.92
CA GLU A 68 15.02 -21.15 5.90
C GLU A 68 14.27 -20.36 6.97
N LEU A 69 13.20 -19.65 6.60
CA LEU A 69 12.45 -18.79 7.51
C LEU A 69 11.54 -19.56 8.47
N PHE A 70 10.80 -20.53 7.95
CA PHE A 70 9.76 -21.24 8.71
C PHE A 70 10.21 -22.62 9.22
N GLY A 71 11.38 -23.10 8.82
CA GLY A 71 11.91 -24.41 9.20
C GLY A 71 11.86 -25.43 8.07
N ALA A 72 12.72 -26.44 8.16
CA ALA A 72 12.88 -27.49 7.16
C ALA A 72 11.89 -28.66 7.36
N THR A 73 11.16 -28.67 8.47
CA THR A 73 10.20 -29.71 8.84
C THR A 73 8.83 -29.14 9.18
N HIS A 74 7.78 -29.96 9.06
CA HIS A 74 6.43 -29.53 9.42
C HIS A 74 6.30 -29.13 10.90
N ASP A 75 7.05 -29.76 11.80
CA ASP A 75 7.05 -29.44 13.23
C ASP A 75 7.64 -28.06 13.50
N GLU A 76 8.72 -27.69 12.80
CA GLU A 76 9.32 -26.35 12.91
C GLU A 76 8.37 -25.27 12.34
N ALA A 77 7.72 -25.56 11.20
CA ALA A 77 6.78 -24.65 10.57
C ALA A 77 5.43 -24.55 11.28
N LEU A 78 5.14 -25.44 12.23
CA LEU A 78 3.82 -25.57 12.84
C LEU A 78 3.35 -24.27 13.51
N VAL A 79 4.24 -23.55 14.19
CA VAL A 79 3.90 -22.29 14.87
C VAL A 79 3.45 -21.24 13.85
N ALA A 80 4.21 -21.06 12.76
CA ALA A 80 3.87 -20.11 11.71
C ALA A 80 2.58 -20.52 10.97
N ARG A 81 2.45 -21.80 10.59
CA ARG A 81 1.26 -22.32 9.91
C ARG A 81 0.01 -22.19 10.76
N THR A 82 0.12 -22.37 12.08
CA THR A 82 -1.01 -22.19 13.00
C THR A 82 -1.44 -20.72 13.01
N ALA A 83 -0.50 -19.79 13.23
CA ALA A 83 -0.81 -18.37 13.23
C ALA A 83 -1.41 -17.88 11.89
N TRP A 84 -0.84 -18.29 10.75
CA TRP A 84 -1.37 -17.95 9.43
C TRP A 84 -2.77 -18.52 9.19
N SER A 85 -2.99 -19.78 9.59
CA SER A 85 -4.28 -20.43 9.43
C SER A 85 -5.35 -19.80 10.31
N GLU A 86 -5.01 -19.38 11.53
CA GLU A 86 -5.94 -18.65 12.41
C GLU A 86 -6.39 -17.33 11.79
N VAL A 87 -5.46 -16.56 11.21
CA VAL A 87 -5.78 -15.31 10.49
C VAL A 87 -6.66 -15.61 9.27
N ALA A 88 -6.27 -16.57 8.42
CA ALA A 88 -7.01 -16.91 7.22
C ALA A 88 -8.44 -17.41 7.53
N ASN A 89 -8.59 -18.28 8.53
CA ASN A 89 -9.89 -18.80 8.98
C ASN A 89 -10.76 -17.69 9.59
N THR A 90 -10.16 -16.72 10.27
CA THR A 90 -10.88 -15.54 10.79
C THR A 90 -11.39 -14.67 9.65
N ILE A 91 -10.55 -14.37 8.65
CA ILE A 91 -10.93 -13.57 7.48
C ILE A 91 -12.04 -14.27 6.68
N ALA A 92 -12.00 -15.61 6.56
CA ALA A 92 -13.00 -16.40 5.85
C ALA A 92 -14.44 -16.23 6.39
N GLY A 93 -14.62 -15.71 7.62
CA GLY A 93 -15.92 -15.33 8.17
C GLY A 93 -16.50 -14.02 7.60
N PHE A 94 -15.68 -13.21 6.91
CA PHE A 94 -16.04 -11.90 6.38
C PHE A 94 -15.93 -11.83 4.85
N LEU A 95 -14.86 -12.39 4.28
CA LEU A 95 -14.55 -12.35 2.86
C LEU A 95 -14.02 -13.71 2.38
N PRO A 96 -14.27 -14.10 1.12
CA PRO A 96 -13.57 -15.23 0.51
C PRO A 96 -12.05 -15.08 0.62
N VAL A 97 -11.38 -16.19 0.93
CA VAL A 97 -9.91 -16.26 0.99
C VAL A 97 -9.42 -17.27 -0.03
N GLU A 98 -8.43 -16.84 -0.81
CA GLU A 98 -7.67 -17.67 -1.73
C GLU A 98 -6.25 -17.81 -1.18
N MET A 99 -5.82 -19.05 -0.95
CA MET A 99 -4.54 -19.37 -0.35
C MET A 99 -3.60 -19.98 -1.39
N VAL A 100 -2.48 -19.32 -1.64
CA VAL A 100 -1.38 -19.89 -2.43
C VAL A 100 -0.56 -20.82 -1.53
N VAL A 101 -0.38 -22.06 -1.98
CA VAL A 101 0.31 -23.11 -1.22
C VAL A 101 1.45 -23.69 -2.05
N ALA A 102 2.59 -23.95 -1.41
CA ALA A 102 3.71 -24.61 -2.07
C ALA A 102 3.35 -26.05 -2.47
N PRO A 103 3.93 -26.60 -3.57
CA PRO A 103 3.75 -28.00 -3.93
C PRO A 103 4.15 -28.92 -2.79
N GLY A 104 3.26 -29.86 -2.44
CA GLY A 104 3.43 -30.79 -1.32
C GLY A 104 2.82 -30.34 0.00
N ASP A 105 2.44 -29.07 0.16
CA ASP A 105 1.83 -28.56 1.40
C ASP A 105 0.29 -28.59 1.40
N GLN A 106 -0.35 -28.96 0.28
CA GLN A 106 -1.81 -28.95 0.15
C GLN A 106 -2.54 -29.73 1.25
N GLU A 107 -2.07 -30.93 1.59
CA GLU A 107 -2.74 -31.78 2.59
C GLU A 107 -2.67 -31.16 3.99
N VAL A 108 -1.50 -30.63 4.36
CA VAL A 108 -1.33 -29.94 5.65
C VAL A 108 -2.19 -28.68 5.68
N ALA A 109 -2.16 -27.86 4.62
CA ALA A 109 -3.01 -26.68 4.51
C ALA A 109 -4.51 -27.01 4.65
N ARG A 110 -5.00 -28.06 3.97
CA ARG A 110 -6.40 -28.52 4.09
C ARG A 110 -6.78 -28.96 5.51
N SER A 111 -5.84 -29.47 6.29
CA SER A 111 -6.10 -29.88 7.67
C SER A 111 -6.17 -28.72 8.66
N MET A 112 -5.60 -27.56 8.31
CA MET A 112 -5.52 -26.37 9.16
C MET A 112 -6.50 -25.25 8.75
N LEU A 113 -6.91 -25.23 7.48
CA LEU A 113 -7.78 -24.22 6.91
C LEU A 113 -9.23 -24.71 6.82
N THR A 114 -10.18 -23.79 7.00
CA THR A 114 -11.60 -24.08 6.76
C THR A 114 -11.84 -24.42 5.29
N SER A 115 -12.81 -25.29 5.03
CA SER A 115 -13.12 -25.79 3.68
C SER A 115 -13.64 -24.73 2.70
N SER A 116 -14.01 -23.54 3.19
CA SER A 116 -14.38 -22.40 2.34
C SER A 116 -13.19 -21.67 1.73
N ILE A 117 -11.96 -21.91 2.21
CA ILE A 117 -10.74 -21.31 1.66
C ILE A 117 -10.30 -22.12 0.43
N GLN A 118 -10.15 -21.43 -0.71
CA GLN A 118 -9.67 -22.07 -1.93
C GLN A 118 -8.15 -22.16 -1.91
N LEU A 119 -7.60 -23.32 -2.31
CA LEU A 119 -6.16 -23.54 -2.35
C LEU A 119 -5.67 -23.55 -3.80
N HIS A 120 -4.61 -22.78 -4.06
CA HIS A 120 -3.96 -22.66 -5.36
C HIS A 120 -2.50 -23.08 -5.22
N GLU A 121 -2.10 -24.15 -5.90
CA GLU A 121 -0.72 -24.62 -5.82
C GLU A 121 0.20 -23.80 -6.75
N ALA A 122 1.28 -23.27 -6.20
CA ALA A 122 2.37 -22.64 -6.95
C ALA A 122 3.67 -22.71 -6.15
N PRO A 123 4.85 -22.85 -6.79
CA PRO A 123 6.14 -22.71 -6.10
C PRO A 123 6.18 -21.40 -5.31
N LEU A 124 6.58 -21.48 -4.05
CA LEU A 124 6.52 -20.39 -3.09
C LEU A 124 7.74 -20.49 -2.15
N ASP A 125 8.48 -19.41 -1.97
CA ASP A 125 9.65 -19.37 -1.08
C ASP A 125 9.26 -18.84 0.31
N GLU A 126 8.40 -17.82 0.40
CA GLU A 126 7.89 -17.26 1.66
C GLU A 126 6.36 -16.97 1.62
N ALA A 127 5.76 -16.56 2.75
CA ALA A 127 4.30 -16.41 2.88
C ALA A 127 3.78 -14.97 2.87
N TRP A 128 4.61 -14.01 2.50
CA TRP A 128 4.33 -12.57 2.54
C TRP A 128 3.57 -12.05 1.31
N MET A 129 2.34 -12.53 1.11
CA MET A 129 1.48 -12.15 -0.03
C MET A 129 1.26 -10.63 -0.16
N ARG A 130 1.35 -9.88 0.95
CA ARG A 130 1.34 -8.41 0.93
C ARG A 130 2.42 -7.82 0.03
N ASP A 131 3.58 -8.47 -0.05
CA ASP A 131 4.78 -7.88 -0.62
C ASP A 131 5.06 -8.35 -2.03
N PHE A 132 5.02 -9.67 -2.27
CA PHE A 132 5.23 -10.25 -3.60
C PHE A 132 3.94 -10.43 -4.42
N GLY A 133 2.78 -10.29 -3.76
CA GLY A 133 1.49 -10.35 -4.45
C GLY A 133 1.25 -9.09 -5.29
N PRO A 134 0.28 -9.13 -6.22
CA PRO A 134 0.01 -7.99 -7.06
C PRO A 134 -0.70 -6.88 -6.27
N THR A 135 -0.51 -5.65 -6.71
CA THR A 135 -1.36 -4.53 -6.26
C THR A 135 -2.52 -4.36 -7.21
N PHE A 136 -3.74 -4.70 -6.78
CA PHE A 136 -4.93 -4.56 -7.62
C PHE A 136 -5.30 -3.08 -7.84
N VAL A 137 -5.68 -2.78 -9.08
CA VAL A 137 -6.09 -1.45 -9.54
C VAL A 137 -7.35 -1.57 -10.38
N VAL A 138 -8.14 -0.49 -10.42
CA VAL A 138 -9.37 -0.43 -11.19
C VAL A 138 -9.24 0.64 -12.24
N GLY A 139 -9.57 0.31 -13.47
CA GLY A 139 -9.53 1.27 -14.56
C GLY A 139 -10.84 2.04 -14.76
N GLU A 140 -10.84 3.02 -15.67
CA GLU A 140 -11.97 3.94 -15.87
C GLU A 140 -13.32 3.24 -16.17
N ASN A 141 -13.29 2.10 -16.86
CA ASN A 141 -14.49 1.35 -17.22
C ASN A 141 -14.81 0.21 -16.24
N GLY A 142 -14.16 0.21 -15.07
CA GLY A 142 -14.29 -0.85 -14.07
C GLY A 142 -13.48 -2.10 -14.37
N GLN A 143 -12.58 -2.07 -15.36
CA GLN A 143 -11.68 -3.19 -15.60
C GLN A 143 -10.75 -3.42 -14.41
N LEU A 144 -10.52 -4.68 -14.05
CA LEU A 144 -9.58 -5.06 -12.99
C LEU A 144 -8.18 -5.20 -13.59
N GLY A 145 -7.22 -4.48 -13.02
CA GLY A 145 -5.80 -4.63 -13.28
C GLY A 145 -5.06 -5.12 -12.05
N ALA A 146 -3.90 -5.72 -12.25
CA ALA A 146 -3.03 -6.23 -11.20
C ALA A 146 -1.60 -5.78 -11.51
N VAL A 147 -1.09 -4.86 -10.70
CA VAL A 147 0.28 -4.38 -10.84
C VAL A 147 1.23 -5.45 -10.31
N ASP A 148 2.10 -5.92 -11.20
CA ASP A 148 3.15 -6.89 -10.93
C ASP A 148 4.48 -6.13 -10.86
N TRP A 149 4.94 -5.92 -9.63
CA TRP A 149 6.17 -5.20 -9.33
C TRP A 149 7.38 -6.11 -9.51
N GLY A 150 8.56 -5.52 -9.72
CA GLY A 150 9.79 -6.26 -9.46
C GLY A 150 9.85 -6.63 -7.97
N PHE A 151 10.02 -7.91 -7.65
CA PHE A 151 10.28 -8.36 -6.29
C PHE A 151 11.71 -8.93 -6.20
N ASN A 152 12.45 -8.58 -5.14
CA ASN A 152 13.83 -9.00 -4.98
C ASN A 152 14.22 -9.39 -3.54
N GLY A 153 13.24 -9.77 -2.70
CA GLY A 153 13.49 -10.12 -1.31
C GLY A 153 13.97 -8.93 -0.48
N TRP A 154 13.17 -7.85 -0.45
CA TRP A 154 13.39 -6.65 0.37
C TRP A 154 14.79 -6.01 0.26
N GLY A 155 15.27 -5.81 -0.97
CA GLY A 155 16.58 -5.24 -1.25
C GLY A 155 17.68 -6.30 -1.32
N GLN A 156 17.45 -7.37 -2.08
CA GLN A 156 18.41 -8.45 -2.35
C GLN A 156 18.95 -9.08 -1.07
N GLN A 157 18.07 -9.38 -0.11
CA GLN A 157 18.46 -10.08 1.10
C GLN A 157 18.84 -11.54 0.80
N PRO A 158 19.59 -12.20 1.70
CA PRO A 158 20.17 -13.52 1.41
C PRO A 158 19.17 -14.65 1.16
N SER A 159 17.87 -14.47 1.43
CA SER A 159 16.86 -15.52 1.22
C SER A 159 16.56 -15.75 -0.27
N CYS A 160 16.05 -16.95 -0.58
CA CYS A 160 15.51 -17.25 -1.90
C CYS A 160 14.16 -16.52 -2.09
N TRP A 161 13.98 -15.83 -3.22
CA TRP A 161 12.74 -15.10 -3.55
C TRP A 161 12.31 -15.30 -5.01
N ALA A 162 12.99 -16.18 -5.75
CA ALA A 162 12.80 -16.34 -7.19
C ALA A 162 11.44 -16.95 -7.55
N ASN A 163 10.82 -17.70 -6.63
CA ASN A 163 9.47 -18.19 -6.80
C ASN A 163 8.45 -17.12 -6.39
N ASP A 164 8.70 -16.41 -5.28
CA ASP A 164 7.86 -15.31 -4.81
C ASP A 164 7.70 -14.21 -5.86
N ALA A 165 8.78 -13.86 -6.58
CA ALA A 165 8.74 -12.88 -7.67
C ALA A 165 7.85 -13.27 -8.88
N LYS A 166 7.30 -14.48 -8.90
CA LYS A 166 6.35 -14.93 -9.94
C LYS A 166 4.91 -14.93 -9.44
N ILE A 167 4.69 -14.76 -8.13
CA ILE A 167 3.37 -14.88 -7.52
C ILE A 167 2.46 -13.72 -7.91
N GLY A 168 3.01 -12.50 -8.10
CA GLY A 168 2.26 -11.35 -8.59
C GLY A 168 1.47 -11.65 -9.87
N ALA A 169 2.17 -12.07 -10.92
CA ALA A 169 1.56 -12.50 -12.18
C ALA A 169 0.66 -13.75 -12.05
N PHE A 170 1.02 -14.71 -11.20
CA PHE A 170 0.19 -15.90 -10.95
C PHE A 170 -1.19 -15.53 -10.37
N VAL A 171 -1.20 -14.68 -9.33
CA VAL A 171 -2.43 -14.19 -8.68
C VAL A 171 -3.22 -13.29 -9.63
N ALA A 172 -2.56 -12.45 -10.44
CA ALA A 172 -3.22 -11.67 -11.47
C ALA A 172 -4.04 -12.55 -12.44
N ASN A 173 -3.45 -13.67 -12.89
CA ASN A 173 -4.12 -14.63 -13.76
C ASN A 173 -5.27 -15.35 -13.06
N LEU A 174 -5.11 -15.78 -11.80
CA LEU A 174 -6.20 -16.36 -11.01
C LEU A 174 -7.39 -15.39 -10.90
N ALA A 175 -7.09 -14.10 -10.69
CA ALA A 175 -8.10 -13.07 -10.55
C ALA A 175 -8.75 -12.65 -11.88
N GLY A 176 -8.24 -13.12 -13.03
CA GLY A 176 -8.67 -12.64 -14.34
C GLY A 176 -8.36 -11.15 -14.58
N ALA A 177 -7.36 -10.61 -13.89
CA ALA A 177 -6.97 -9.22 -13.96
C ALA A 177 -6.01 -8.96 -15.13
N GLU A 178 -6.09 -7.76 -15.72
CA GLU A 178 -5.09 -7.29 -16.68
C GLU A 178 -3.75 -7.07 -15.97
N LEU A 179 -2.70 -7.74 -16.44
CA LEU A 179 -1.38 -7.59 -15.85
C LEU A 179 -0.78 -6.22 -16.19
N VAL A 180 -0.42 -5.45 -15.17
CA VAL A 180 0.27 -4.17 -15.29
C VAL A 180 1.70 -4.34 -14.79
N SER A 181 2.61 -4.77 -15.66
CA SER A 181 4.02 -4.97 -15.28
C SER A 181 4.74 -3.65 -14.99
N SER A 182 5.68 -3.70 -14.04
CA SER A 182 6.52 -2.57 -13.64
C SER A 182 7.97 -3.02 -13.39
N ASP A 183 8.93 -2.25 -13.91
CA ASP A 183 10.36 -2.46 -13.66
C ASP A 183 10.80 -1.91 -12.29
N LEU A 184 9.95 -1.11 -11.63
CA LEU A 184 10.19 -0.67 -10.25
C LEU A 184 10.17 -1.87 -9.31
N VAL A 185 11.26 -2.06 -8.57
CA VAL A 185 11.29 -3.00 -7.45
C VAL A 185 10.51 -2.39 -6.30
N ASN A 186 9.37 -2.99 -5.95
CA ASN A 186 8.47 -2.50 -4.93
C ASN A 186 7.67 -3.64 -4.29
N GLU A 187 7.28 -3.45 -3.04
CA GLU A 187 6.36 -4.32 -2.30
C GLU A 187 5.06 -3.58 -1.98
N GLY A 188 3.97 -4.33 -1.86
CA GLY A 188 2.70 -3.75 -1.41
C GLY A 188 2.79 -3.10 -0.03
N GLY A 189 3.54 -3.66 0.94
CA GLY A 189 3.76 -3.04 2.26
C GLY A 189 4.62 -1.77 2.22
N GLY A 190 5.35 -1.55 1.12
CA GLY A 190 6.19 -0.37 0.90
C GLY A 190 5.41 0.90 0.51
N ILE A 191 4.11 0.78 0.24
CA ILE A 191 3.21 1.87 -0.16
C ILE A 191 1.85 1.75 0.55
N HIS A 192 1.18 2.87 0.74
CA HIS A 192 -0.24 2.89 1.12
C HIS A 192 -0.96 4.03 0.43
N VAL A 193 -2.19 3.83 -0.04
CA VAL A 193 -2.97 4.88 -0.71
C VAL A 193 -4.23 5.27 0.07
N ASP A 194 -4.67 6.52 -0.10
CA ASP A 194 -5.96 7.01 0.39
C ASP A 194 -7.12 6.71 -0.59
N GLY A 195 -6.83 6.17 -1.78
CA GLY A 195 -7.81 5.94 -2.85
C GLY A 195 -8.30 7.21 -3.57
N ARG A 196 -7.75 8.38 -3.22
CA ARG A 196 -8.13 9.72 -3.71
C ARG A 196 -6.96 10.41 -4.45
N GLY A 197 -5.89 9.67 -4.71
CA GLY A 197 -4.73 10.12 -5.46
C GLY A 197 -3.50 10.42 -4.62
N THR A 198 -3.52 10.15 -3.31
CA THR A 198 -2.33 10.26 -2.45
C THR A 198 -1.74 8.89 -2.15
N VAL A 199 -0.41 8.80 -2.25
CA VAL A 199 0.37 7.68 -1.73
C VAL A 199 1.24 8.13 -0.56
N PHE A 200 1.31 7.28 0.47
CA PHE A 200 2.22 7.36 1.60
C PHE A 200 3.30 6.30 1.42
N LEU A 201 4.55 6.70 1.61
CA LEU A 201 5.70 5.85 1.36
C LEU A 201 6.91 6.37 2.15
N THR A 202 7.98 5.56 2.23
CA THR A 202 9.21 5.94 2.92
C THR A 202 10.39 6.10 1.95
N ASP A 203 11.29 7.04 2.27
CA ASP A 203 12.56 7.21 1.57
C ASP A 203 13.41 5.93 1.66
N THR A 204 13.43 5.28 2.82
CA THR A 204 14.26 4.10 3.08
C THR A 204 13.88 2.88 2.25
N VAL A 205 12.64 2.79 1.78
CA VAL A 205 12.21 1.74 0.85
C VAL A 205 12.43 2.22 -0.58
N GLN A 206 11.77 3.31 -0.97
CA GLN A 206 11.65 3.63 -2.39
C GLN A 206 12.96 4.15 -3.01
N LEU A 207 13.84 4.74 -2.21
CA LEU A 207 15.18 5.19 -2.63
C LEU A 207 16.29 4.22 -2.19
N ASP A 208 15.95 2.99 -1.78
CA ASP A 208 16.97 2.00 -1.44
C ASP A 208 17.78 1.62 -2.69
N ARG A 209 19.10 1.82 -2.62
CA ARG A 209 20.05 1.41 -3.66
C ARG A 209 20.03 -0.10 -3.94
N PHE A 210 19.57 -0.92 -3.01
CA PHE A 210 19.46 -2.36 -3.20
C PHE A 210 18.16 -2.77 -3.92
N ARG A 211 17.21 -1.84 -4.04
CA ARG A 211 15.98 -2.01 -4.81
C ARG A 211 16.11 -1.35 -6.17
N ASN A 212 16.31 -0.03 -6.18
CA ASN A 212 16.23 0.80 -7.37
C ASN A 212 17.45 1.75 -7.46
N PRO A 213 18.69 1.24 -7.66
CA PRO A 213 19.93 2.04 -7.59
C PRO A 213 19.97 3.22 -8.57
N ASP A 214 19.32 3.07 -9.73
CA ASP A 214 19.36 4.05 -10.82
C ASP A 214 18.08 4.88 -10.95
N TRP A 215 17.14 4.74 -9.99
CA TRP A 215 15.87 5.46 -10.01
C TRP A 215 15.92 6.69 -9.13
N SER A 216 15.68 7.85 -9.75
CA SER A 216 15.40 9.08 -9.03
C SER A 216 13.99 9.07 -8.44
N ARG A 217 13.78 9.91 -7.40
CA ARG A 217 12.45 10.16 -6.84
C ARG A 217 11.39 10.46 -7.91
N THR A 218 11.71 11.30 -8.89
CA THR A 218 10.78 11.66 -9.97
C THR A 218 10.50 10.50 -10.95
N GLN A 219 11.43 9.56 -11.13
CA GLN A 219 11.14 8.33 -11.88
C GLN A 219 10.15 7.44 -11.11
N ILE A 220 10.35 7.28 -9.81
CA ILE A 220 9.44 6.52 -8.94
C ILE A 220 8.04 7.15 -8.93
N GLU A 221 7.94 8.46 -8.74
CA GLU A 221 6.66 9.18 -8.76
C GLU A 221 5.92 9.01 -10.09
N ARG A 222 6.64 9.08 -11.23
CA ARG A 222 6.04 8.84 -12.56
C ARG A 222 5.54 7.41 -12.70
N GLU A 223 6.28 6.43 -12.18
CA GLU A 223 5.88 5.03 -12.28
C GLU A 223 4.68 4.71 -11.40
N LEU A 224 4.68 5.17 -10.14
CA LEU A 224 3.50 5.06 -9.26
C LEU A 224 2.29 5.81 -9.86
N THR A 225 2.51 6.98 -10.49
CA THR A 225 1.42 7.64 -11.22
C THR A 225 0.87 6.73 -12.32
N ARG A 226 1.74 6.10 -13.12
CA ARG A 226 1.37 5.22 -14.23
C ARG A 226 0.63 3.97 -13.76
N THR A 227 1.09 3.33 -12.69
CA THR A 227 0.59 2.01 -12.27
C THR A 227 -0.59 2.09 -11.31
N ILE A 228 -0.57 3.00 -10.34
CA ILE A 228 -1.58 3.08 -9.26
C ILE A 228 -2.40 4.38 -9.27
N GLY A 229 -2.16 5.29 -10.22
CA GLY A 229 -3.02 6.46 -10.46
C GLY A 229 -2.87 7.61 -9.47
N VAL A 230 -1.81 7.59 -8.66
CA VAL A 230 -1.56 8.60 -7.63
C VAL A 230 -0.89 9.84 -8.23
N THR A 231 -1.17 11.02 -7.68
CA THR A 231 -0.61 12.31 -8.12
C THR A 231 -0.05 13.14 -6.98
N SER A 232 -0.31 12.73 -5.73
CA SER A 232 0.20 13.34 -4.51
C SER A 232 1.06 12.32 -3.76
N PHE A 233 2.23 12.75 -3.31
CA PHE A 233 3.23 11.88 -2.69
C PHE A 233 3.63 12.40 -1.31
N VAL A 234 3.42 11.57 -0.30
CA VAL A 234 3.83 11.84 1.08
C VAL A 234 5.00 10.92 1.43
N TRP A 235 6.20 11.50 1.34
CA TRP A 235 7.47 10.82 1.61
C TRP A 235 7.87 10.99 3.08
N LEU A 236 7.69 9.94 3.88
CA LEU A 236 8.27 9.87 5.23
C LEU A 236 9.75 9.47 5.13
N HIS A 237 10.58 9.95 6.06
CA HIS A 237 12.03 9.78 5.94
C HIS A 237 12.51 8.34 6.18
N ARG A 238 11.81 7.56 7.00
CA ARG A 238 12.16 6.17 7.33
C ARG A 238 10.97 5.43 7.93
N GLY A 239 11.04 4.11 7.95
CA GLY A 239 10.14 3.27 8.74
C GLY A 239 10.58 3.10 10.20
N LEU A 240 9.99 2.11 10.88
CA LEU A 240 10.32 1.77 12.28
C LEU A 240 11.74 1.21 12.40
N PHE A 241 12.35 1.36 13.58
CA PHE A 241 13.73 0.92 13.83
C PHE A 241 13.92 -0.58 13.60
N ARG A 242 12.95 -1.41 13.98
CA ARG A 242 13.02 -2.88 13.81
C ARG A 242 13.15 -3.28 12.33
N ASP A 243 12.57 -2.49 11.43
CA ASP A 243 12.61 -2.74 9.99
C ASP A 243 13.95 -2.37 9.35
N ALA A 244 14.74 -1.53 10.00
CA ALA A 244 16.09 -1.19 9.54
C ALA A 244 17.13 -2.27 9.89
N LEU A 245 16.75 -3.29 10.67
CA LEU A 245 17.63 -4.39 11.03
C LEU A 245 17.68 -5.47 9.92
N PRO A 246 18.74 -6.29 9.85
CA PRO A 246 18.84 -7.39 8.89
C PRO A 246 17.63 -8.34 8.97
N GLY A 247 17.17 -8.82 7.81
CA GLY A 247 16.02 -9.73 7.73
C GLY A 247 14.66 -9.05 7.84
N ALA A 248 14.59 -7.73 7.69
CA ALA A 248 13.34 -6.97 7.74
C ALA A 248 13.16 -6.09 6.50
N THR A 249 12.06 -5.35 6.43
CA THR A 249 11.56 -4.74 5.18
C THR A 249 12.28 -3.45 4.73
N ARG A 250 13.19 -2.92 5.58
CA ARG A 250 13.91 -1.64 5.41
C ARG A 250 13.02 -0.41 5.51
N GLY A 251 11.90 -0.56 6.20
CA GLY A 251 11.09 0.54 6.72
C GLY A 251 9.81 0.71 5.94
N HIS A 252 9.01 -0.34 5.86
CA HIS A 252 7.70 -0.31 5.24
C HIS A 252 6.78 0.72 5.91
N ILE A 253 5.83 1.22 5.13
CA ILE A 253 4.88 2.26 5.57
C ILE A 253 3.66 1.66 6.28
N ASP A 254 3.31 0.42 5.96
CA ASP A 254 2.13 -0.31 6.43
C ASP A 254 2.06 -0.53 7.95
N ILE A 255 3.20 -0.48 8.64
CA ILE A 255 3.27 -0.52 10.12
C ILE A 255 3.53 0.85 10.76
N LEU A 256 3.73 1.90 9.94
CA LEU A 256 4.04 3.25 10.38
C LEU A 256 2.85 4.20 10.24
N ALA A 257 2.25 4.28 9.05
CA ALA A 257 1.19 5.23 8.72
C ALA A 257 0.14 4.62 7.78
N VAL A 258 -1.09 4.46 8.27
CA VAL A 258 -2.17 3.71 7.61
C VAL A 258 -3.44 4.56 7.50
N PRO A 259 -3.91 4.89 6.29
CA PRO A 259 -5.23 5.46 6.06
C PRO A 259 -6.33 4.52 6.56
N SER A 260 -7.14 4.95 7.53
CA SER A 260 -8.23 4.15 8.08
C SER A 260 -9.62 4.55 7.55
N ASP A 261 -9.72 5.75 6.98
CA ASP A 261 -10.91 6.26 6.28
C ASP A 261 -10.51 7.49 5.42
N ASP A 262 -11.50 8.17 4.83
CA ASP A 262 -11.33 9.33 3.96
C ASP A 262 -10.59 10.53 4.60
N ALA A 263 -10.52 10.62 5.93
CA ALA A 263 -10.00 11.76 6.67
C ALA A 263 -9.00 11.40 7.78
N THR A 264 -8.79 10.11 8.05
CA THR A 264 -8.02 9.62 9.19
C THR A 264 -6.81 8.81 8.73
N LEU A 265 -5.65 9.22 9.22
CA LEU A 265 -4.40 8.49 9.11
C LEU A 265 -3.99 8.02 10.51
N LEU A 266 -3.92 6.71 10.70
CA LEU A 266 -3.33 6.11 11.89
C LEU A 266 -1.81 6.25 11.78
N LEU A 267 -1.16 6.70 12.86
CA LEU A 267 0.28 6.92 12.90
C LEU A 267 0.86 6.26 14.14
N HIS A 268 1.88 5.42 13.96
CA HIS A 268 2.60 4.77 15.05
C HIS A 268 3.18 5.80 16.03
N ARG A 269 3.00 5.54 17.32
CA ARG A 269 3.56 6.36 18.40
C ARG A 269 4.16 5.48 19.49
N GLN A 270 5.45 5.66 19.72
CA GLN A 270 6.13 5.12 20.88
C GLN A 270 6.18 6.17 22.00
N PHE A 271 5.85 5.76 23.23
CA PHE A 271 5.77 6.65 24.38
C PHE A 271 7.01 6.58 25.28
N ASP A 272 7.79 5.50 25.22
CA ASP A 272 9.02 5.36 25.99
C ASP A 272 10.14 6.24 25.39
N PRO A 273 10.65 7.25 26.13
CA PRO A 273 11.73 8.13 25.67
C PRO A 273 13.06 7.43 25.37
N SER A 274 13.26 6.21 25.89
CA SER A 274 14.47 5.42 25.64
C SER A 274 14.40 4.58 24.36
N HIS A 275 13.21 4.41 23.78
CA HIS A 275 13.02 3.59 22.60
C HIS A 275 13.49 4.32 21.32
N PRO A 276 14.16 3.64 20.38
CA PRO A 276 14.71 4.27 19.16
C PRO A 276 13.69 5.04 18.31
N ASP A 277 12.43 4.60 18.30
CA ASP A 277 11.34 5.25 17.56
C ASP A 277 10.59 6.35 18.33
N PHE A 278 11.04 6.77 19.52
CA PHE A 278 10.36 7.80 20.31
C PHE A 278 10.17 9.12 19.53
N HIS A 279 11.21 9.59 18.84
CA HIS A 279 11.17 10.83 18.07
C HIS A 279 10.50 10.69 16.70
N LEU A 280 10.33 9.46 16.20
CA LEU A 280 9.79 9.19 14.87
C LEU A 280 8.38 9.75 14.69
N TYR A 281 7.55 9.71 15.73
CA TYR A 281 6.19 10.26 15.69
C TYR A 281 6.21 11.75 15.35
N SER A 282 7.04 12.55 16.03
CA SER A 282 7.12 14.01 15.79
C SER A 282 7.71 14.34 14.42
N GLU A 283 8.67 13.55 13.94
CA GLU A 283 9.25 13.68 12.61
C GLU A 283 8.18 13.44 11.53
N CYS A 284 7.48 12.30 11.62
CA CYS A 284 6.42 11.95 10.67
C CYS A 284 5.27 12.95 10.72
N ARG A 285 4.86 13.37 11.93
CA ARG A 285 3.79 14.34 12.11
C ARG A 285 4.11 15.67 11.43
N SER A 286 5.36 16.13 11.51
CA SER A 286 5.80 17.38 10.86
C SER A 286 5.69 17.30 9.34
N VAL A 287 6.07 16.16 8.74
CA VAL A 287 5.92 15.92 7.29
C VAL A 287 4.46 15.88 6.88
N LEU A 288 3.61 15.20 7.66
CA LEU A 288 2.18 15.05 7.40
C LEU A 288 1.43 16.39 7.50
N ASP A 289 1.72 17.18 8.54
CA ASP A 289 1.12 18.51 8.70
C ASP A 289 1.54 19.46 7.57
N ALA A 290 2.79 19.37 7.11
CA ALA A 290 3.26 20.12 5.94
C ALA A 290 2.58 19.67 4.65
N ALA A 291 2.34 18.36 4.47
CA ALA A 291 1.61 17.83 3.31
C ALA A 291 0.15 18.29 3.31
N ALA A 292 -0.52 18.25 4.46
CA ALA A 292 -1.91 18.71 4.62
C ALA A 292 -2.08 20.23 4.42
N ALA A 293 -1.03 21.02 4.67
CA ALA A 293 -1.04 22.46 4.48
C ALA A 293 -0.82 22.89 3.01
N ARG A 294 -0.37 22.00 2.12
CA ARG A 294 -0.20 22.33 0.71
C ARG A 294 -1.57 22.58 0.07
N PRO A 295 -1.79 23.75 -0.55
CA PRO A 295 -3.03 23.99 -1.27
C PRO A 295 -3.15 22.95 -2.38
N THR A 296 -4.27 22.23 -2.40
CA THR A 296 -4.62 21.40 -3.56
C THR A 296 -4.77 22.34 -4.74
N VAL A 297 -3.90 22.18 -5.74
CA VAL A 297 -4.10 22.87 -7.03
C VAL A 297 -5.27 22.15 -7.68
N GLY A 298 -6.47 22.73 -7.57
CA GLY A 298 -7.62 22.24 -8.31
C GLY A 298 -7.34 22.29 -9.81
N PRO A 299 -8.01 21.43 -10.61
CA PRO A 299 -7.91 21.48 -12.06
C PRO A 299 -8.45 22.83 -12.53
N GLY A 300 -7.54 23.76 -12.86
CA GLY A 300 -7.87 25.17 -13.14
C GLY A 300 -6.87 26.20 -12.62
N GLY A 301 -5.83 25.81 -11.87
CA GLY A 301 -4.73 26.73 -11.50
C GLY A 301 -5.05 27.75 -10.41
N PHE A 302 -6.16 27.60 -9.69
CA PHE A 302 -6.46 28.43 -8.52
C PHE A 302 -6.02 27.73 -7.23
N LEU A 303 -5.12 28.39 -6.49
CA LEU A 303 -4.70 28.00 -5.15
C LEU A 303 -5.85 28.24 -4.16
N THR A 304 -6.46 27.19 -3.64
CA THR A 304 -7.37 27.33 -2.48
C THR A 304 -6.55 27.30 -1.20
N CYS A 305 -6.36 28.48 -0.59
CA CYS A 305 -5.72 28.60 0.73
C CYS A 305 -6.76 28.29 1.84
N PRO A 306 -6.48 27.36 2.77
CA PRO A 306 -7.34 27.16 3.93
C PRO A 306 -6.90 28.14 5.03
N ARG A 307 -7.40 29.38 4.99
CA ARG A 307 -7.56 30.27 6.18
C ARG A 307 -8.21 31.61 5.80
N HIS A 308 -9.50 31.76 6.10
CA HIS A 308 -10.09 33.07 6.38
C HIS A 308 -9.90 33.36 7.88
N CYS A 309 -8.85 34.09 8.24
CA CYS A 309 -8.85 34.85 9.50
C CYS A 309 -9.57 36.16 9.20
N GLY A 310 -10.84 36.27 9.61
CA GLY A 310 -11.57 37.52 9.57
C GLY A 310 -10.96 38.52 10.54
N SER A 311 -10.44 39.62 10.01
CA SER A 311 -10.13 40.83 10.77
C SER A 311 -11.45 41.52 11.12
N GLY A 312 -11.90 41.41 12.37
CA GLY A 312 -12.90 42.32 12.93
C GLY A 312 -12.21 43.60 13.40
N MET A 313 -12.27 44.66 12.58
CA MET A 313 -12.05 46.04 13.03
C MET A 313 -13.29 46.52 13.80
N LYS A 314 -13.08 47.08 14.98
CA LYS A 314 -13.83 48.25 15.48
C LYS A 314 -12.90 49.45 15.39
#